data_AF-A4JUT1-F1
#
_entry.id   AF-A4JUT1-F1
#
_cell.length_a   1.000
_cell.length_b   1.000
_cell.length_c   1.000
_cell.angle_alpha   90.00
_cell.angle_beta   90.00
_cell.angle_gamma   90.00
#
_symmetry.space_group_name_H-M   'P 1'
#
loop_
_entity.id
_entity.type
_entity.pdbx_description
1 polymer ?
#
loop_
_entity_poly.entity_id
_entity_poly.type
_entity_poly.pdbx_seq_one_letter_code
_entity_poly.pdbx_strand_id
1 'polypeptide(L)'
;MQGAGHGRAALERQTPTKPSEQAAEQDLCFDLSEGAVLQQAIASTRELVCEARPALKQRIWLYRAEASAGSTKRGNITCLDSKSLNRAIQAVIQRHNLLGDDGLPLRLNLSRLRKSRFDRALRTADGDIAITANLMGNTPRVAH
;
A
#
# COMPACT_ATOMS: atom_id res chain seq x y z
N MET A 1 -43.04 47.23 -36.56
CA MET A 1 -41.84 46.65 -37.18
C MET A 1 -41.09 45.85 -36.13
N GLN A 2 -40.58 44.68 -36.54
CA GLN A 2 -39.81 43.70 -35.76
C GLN A 2 -38.61 44.33 -35.02
N GLY A 3 -37.98 43.80 -33.97
CA GLY A 3 -38.05 42.53 -33.21
C GLY A 3 -37.22 42.69 -31.91
N ALA A 4 -37.61 42.03 -30.82
CA ALA A 4 -36.92 40.88 -30.19
C ALA A 4 -35.46 41.12 -29.71
N GLY A 5 -35.21 41.00 -28.39
CA GLY A 5 -33.85 40.94 -27.84
C GLY A 5 -33.70 41.08 -26.32
N HIS A 6 -34.01 40.00 -25.59
CA HIS A 6 -33.54 39.55 -24.25
C HIS A 6 -32.28 40.26 -23.70
N GLY A 7 -32.14 40.62 -22.43
CA GLY A 7 -32.24 39.77 -21.24
C GLY A 7 -30.89 39.83 -20.48
N ARG A 8 -30.95 40.10 -19.16
CA ARG A 8 -29.84 40.26 -18.21
C ARG A 8 -28.88 39.06 -18.18
N ALA A 9 -27.58 39.26 -17.93
CA ALA A 9 -26.83 38.49 -16.93
C ALA A 9 -25.34 38.92 -16.77
N ALA A 10 -24.97 38.99 -15.49
CA ALA A 10 -23.69 38.90 -14.81
C ALA A 10 -22.38 38.65 -15.61
N LEU A 11 -21.41 39.50 -15.28
CA LEU A 11 -19.97 39.34 -15.46
C LEU A 11 -19.47 38.17 -14.57
N GLU A 12 -19.30 36.98 -15.15
CA GLU A 12 -18.56 35.89 -14.50
C GLU A 12 -17.10 35.83 -14.99
N ARG A 13 -16.21 35.78 -14.01
CA ARG A 13 -14.76 35.76 -14.12
C ARG A 13 -14.32 34.46 -14.81
N GLN A 14 -13.71 34.60 -15.99
CA GLN A 14 -12.97 33.52 -16.62
C GLN A 14 -11.68 33.26 -15.82
N THR A 15 -11.70 32.28 -14.93
CA THR A 15 -10.48 31.62 -14.47
C THR A 15 -10.06 30.60 -15.51
N PRO A 16 -8.83 30.63 -16.05
CA PRO A 16 -8.39 29.62 -16.99
C PRO A 16 -8.23 28.30 -16.23
N THR A 17 -9.12 27.36 -16.51
CA THR A 17 -9.02 25.96 -16.14
C THR A 17 -7.70 25.42 -16.68
N LYS A 18 -6.70 25.25 -15.80
CA LYS A 18 -5.51 24.45 -16.14
C LYS A 18 -5.99 23.04 -16.47
N PRO A 19 -5.52 22.42 -17.57
CA PRO A 19 -5.84 21.04 -17.87
C PRO A 19 -5.43 20.19 -16.68
N SER A 20 -6.36 19.35 -16.23
CA SER A 20 -6.09 18.24 -15.32
C SER A 20 -4.89 17.47 -15.85
N GLU A 21 -3.73 17.62 -15.20
CA GLU A 21 -2.62 16.69 -15.33
C GLU A 21 -3.23 15.31 -15.09
N GLN A 22 -3.32 14.54 -16.17
CA GLN A 22 -3.60 13.11 -16.13
C GLN A 22 -2.71 12.57 -15.02
N ALA A 23 -3.32 12.03 -13.96
CA ALA A 23 -2.60 11.30 -12.95
C ALA A 23 -1.82 10.25 -13.72
N ALA A 24 -0.52 10.46 -13.89
CA ALA A 24 0.35 9.53 -14.56
C ALA A 24 0.06 8.19 -13.89
N GLU A 25 -0.51 7.25 -14.64
CA GLU A 25 -0.60 5.87 -14.21
C GLU A 25 0.84 5.48 -13.94
N GLN A 26 1.22 5.53 -12.67
CA GLN A 26 2.55 5.15 -12.25
C GLN A 26 2.58 3.66 -12.46
N ASP A 27 3.21 3.22 -13.55
CA ASP A 27 3.52 1.82 -13.78
C ASP A 27 4.45 1.37 -12.67
N LEU A 28 3.84 0.88 -11.60
CA LEU A 28 4.52 0.22 -10.50
C LEU A 28 5.06 -1.10 -11.06
N CYS A 29 6.34 -1.10 -11.39
CA CYS A 29 7.03 -2.33 -11.77
C CYS A 29 7.30 -3.13 -10.50
N PHE A 30 6.72 -4.33 -10.43
CA PHE A 30 6.94 -5.29 -9.36
C PHE A 30 7.84 -6.41 -9.86
N ASP A 31 8.78 -6.83 -9.02
CA ASP A 31 9.50 -8.09 -9.26
C ASP A 31 8.51 -9.26 -9.29
N LEU A 32 8.85 -10.36 -9.96
CA LEU A 32 8.00 -11.56 -10.05
C LEU A 32 7.49 -12.05 -8.68
N SER A 33 8.36 -12.01 -7.67
CA SER A 33 8.01 -12.42 -6.30
C SER A 33 6.99 -11.48 -5.65
N GLU A 34 7.05 -10.19 -5.93
CA GLU A 34 6.17 -9.17 -5.36
C GLU A 34 4.81 -9.21 -6.01
N GLY A 35 4.79 -9.32 -7.34
CA GLY A 35 3.57 -9.56 -8.10
C GLY A 35 2.86 -10.84 -7.62
N ALA A 36 3.60 -11.93 -7.40
CA ALA A 36 3.03 -13.18 -6.89
C ALA A 36 2.39 -13.02 -5.49
N VAL A 37 3.04 -12.28 -4.58
CA VAL A 37 2.50 -11.98 -3.25
C VAL A 37 1.21 -11.15 -3.36
N LEU A 38 1.17 -10.14 -4.22
CA LEU A 38 -0.05 -9.36 -4.46
C LEU A 38 -1.19 -10.20 -5.07
N GLN A 39 -0.88 -11.03 -6.07
CA GLN A 39 -1.86 -11.90 -6.69
C GLN A 39 -2.44 -12.90 -5.68
N GLN A 40 -1.59 -13.47 -4.83
CA GLN A 40 -2.04 -14.35 -3.75
C GLN A 40 -2.93 -13.60 -2.74
N ALA A 41 -2.61 -12.34 -2.43
CA ALA A 41 -3.44 -11.48 -1.58
C ALA A 41 -4.84 -11.30 -2.15
N ILE A 42 -4.92 -11.01 -3.45
CA ILE A 42 -6.16 -10.78 -4.18
C ILE A 42 -6.98 -12.07 -4.24
N ALA A 43 -6.35 -13.20 -4.58
CA ALA A 43 -7.01 -14.50 -4.66
C ALA A 43 -7.61 -14.91 -3.31
N SER A 44 -6.80 -14.91 -2.25
CA SER A 44 -7.26 -15.25 -0.89
C SER A 44 -8.32 -14.31 -0.35
N THR A 45 -8.23 -13.01 -0.69
CA THR A 45 -9.25 -12.02 -0.33
C THR A 45 -10.57 -12.29 -1.03
N ARG A 46 -10.55 -12.62 -2.32
CA ARG A 46 -11.76 -12.77 -3.16
C ARG A 46 -12.75 -13.76 -2.56
N GLU A 47 -12.24 -14.86 -2.00
CA GLU A 47 -13.06 -15.90 -1.36
C GLU A 47 -13.80 -15.38 -0.12
N LEU A 48 -13.27 -14.34 0.53
CA LEU A 48 -13.77 -13.83 1.81
C LEU A 48 -14.63 -12.55 1.66
N VAL A 49 -14.59 -11.87 0.52
CA VAL A 49 -15.30 -10.60 0.28
C VAL A 49 -16.81 -10.72 0.44
N CYS A 50 -17.39 -11.88 0.06
CA CYS A 50 -18.84 -12.12 0.18
C CYS A 50 -19.30 -12.12 1.66
N GLU A 51 -18.49 -12.66 2.56
CA GLU A 51 -18.75 -12.71 4.00
C GLU A 51 -18.27 -11.46 4.76
N ALA A 52 -17.48 -10.61 4.11
CA ALA A 52 -16.90 -9.44 4.71
C ALA A 52 -17.94 -8.33 4.97
N ARG A 53 -17.74 -7.57 6.04
CA ARG A 53 -18.51 -6.35 6.33
C ARG A 53 -18.36 -5.36 5.18
N PRO A 54 -19.35 -4.50 4.90
CA PRO A 54 -19.29 -3.54 3.78
C PRO A 54 -18.01 -2.70 3.74
N ALA A 55 -17.51 -2.27 4.90
CA ALA A 55 -16.29 -1.48 5.02
C ALA A 55 -15.00 -2.21 4.56
N LEU A 56 -15.02 -3.54 4.47
CA LEU A 56 -13.89 -4.38 4.11
C LEU A 56 -13.95 -4.93 2.68
N LYS A 57 -15.07 -4.74 1.96
CA LYS A 57 -15.26 -5.32 0.62
C LYS A 57 -14.31 -4.78 -0.45
N GLN A 58 -13.73 -3.61 -0.22
CA GLN A 58 -12.75 -2.93 -1.10
C GLN A 58 -11.34 -2.95 -0.47
N ARG A 59 -11.00 -4.01 0.25
CA ARG A 59 -9.69 -4.22 0.89
C ARG A 59 -9.13 -5.55 0.47
N ILE A 60 -7.81 -5.61 0.32
CA ILE A 60 -7.05 -6.86 0.21
C ILE A 60 -6.45 -7.24 1.57
N TRP A 61 -5.91 -8.45 1.69
CA TRP A 61 -5.42 -9.04 2.94
C TRP A 61 -6.54 -9.30 3.95
N LEU A 62 -7.71 -9.72 3.44
CA LEU A 62 -8.77 -10.22 4.29
C LEU A 62 -8.40 -11.61 4.82
N TYR A 63 -8.71 -11.86 6.08
CA TYR A 63 -8.52 -13.16 6.70
C TYR A 63 -9.59 -13.41 7.76
N ARG A 64 -9.85 -14.70 8.04
CA ARG A 64 -10.72 -15.11 9.13
C ARG A 64 -9.93 -15.12 10.42
N ALA A 65 -10.39 -14.40 11.44
CA ALA A 65 -9.69 -14.34 12.72
C ALA A 65 -9.69 -15.71 13.42
N GLU A 66 -8.51 -16.26 13.68
CA GLU A 66 -8.35 -17.54 14.37
C GLU A 66 -8.56 -17.43 15.89
N ALA A 67 -8.28 -16.24 16.44
CA ALA A 67 -8.45 -15.90 17.85
C ALA A 67 -9.13 -14.55 17.99
N SER A 68 -9.80 -14.34 19.13
CA SER A 68 -10.35 -13.04 19.47
C SER A 68 -9.23 -12.08 19.87
N ALA A 69 -9.13 -10.93 19.22
CA ALA A 69 -8.13 -9.91 19.50
C ALA A 69 -8.74 -8.50 19.38
N GLY A 70 -8.69 -7.75 20.47
CA GLY A 70 -9.33 -6.43 20.55
C GLY A 70 -10.83 -6.52 20.29
N SER A 71 -11.33 -5.74 19.32
CA SER A 71 -12.74 -5.75 18.88
C SER A 71 -13.08 -6.86 17.89
N THR A 72 -12.10 -7.63 17.43
CA THR A 72 -12.30 -8.73 16.47
C THR A 72 -12.55 -10.04 17.22
N LYS A 73 -13.69 -10.68 16.95
CA LYS A 73 -14.04 -12.00 17.49
C LYS A 73 -13.49 -13.09 16.57
N ARG A 74 -13.13 -14.24 17.16
CA ARG A 74 -12.82 -15.47 16.41
C ARG A 74 -13.93 -15.78 15.39
N GLY A 75 -13.53 -16.18 14.19
CA GLY A 75 -14.44 -16.54 13.09
C GLY A 75 -14.88 -15.36 12.21
N ASN A 76 -14.73 -14.11 12.67
CA ASN A 76 -15.06 -12.94 11.87
C ASN A 76 -14.00 -12.67 10.80
N ILE A 77 -14.46 -12.21 9.63
CA ILE A 77 -13.58 -11.64 8.61
C ILE A 77 -13.08 -10.29 9.08
N THR A 78 -11.77 -10.11 9.04
CA THR A 78 -11.08 -8.85 9.32
C THR A 78 -10.01 -8.60 8.24
N CYS A 79 -9.34 -7.46 8.32
CA CYS A 79 -8.28 -7.05 7.41
C CYS A 79 -6.96 -6.92 8.16
N LEU A 80 -5.85 -7.17 7.48
CA LEU A 80 -4.53 -6.84 8.00
C LEU A 80 -4.43 -5.32 8.22
N ASP A 81 -4.03 -4.94 9.43
CA ASP A 81 -3.78 -3.57 9.86
C ASP A 81 -2.41 -3.49 10.57
N SER A 82 -1.97 -2.29 10.92
CA SER A 82 -0.65 -2.12 11.56
C SER A 82 -0.51 -2.88 12.88
N LYS A 83 -1.60 -3.07 13.64
CA LYS A 83 -1.57 -3.75 14.95
C LYS A 83 -1.49 -5.26 14.79
N SER A 84 -2.31 -5.83 13.92
CA SER A 84 -2.31 -7.26 13.56
C SER A 84 -1.02 -7.65 12.86
N LEU A 85 -0.48 -6.80 11.99
CA LEU A 85 0.83 -7.01 11.39
C LEU A 85 1.95 -7.03 12.43
N ASN A 86 1.95 -6.09 13.39
CA ASN A 86 2.95 -6.10 14.46
C ASN A 86 2.87 -7.38 15.31
N ARG A 87 1.66 -7.81 15.67
CA ARG A 87 1.45 -9.08 16.39
C ARG A 87 1.93 -10.28 15.59
N ALA A 88 1.63 -10.34 14.29
CA ALA A 88 2.07 -11.43 13.42
C ALA A 88 3.60 -11.48 13.33
N ILE A 89 4.26 -10.33 13.20
CA ILE A 89 5.72 -10.22 13.22
C ILE A 89 6.29 -10.78 14.53
N GLN A 90 5.74 -10.39 15.67
CA GLN A 90 6.18 -10.90 16.98
C GLN A 90 5.96 -12.41 17.11
N ALA A 91 4.82 -12.93 16.63
CA ALA A 91 4.54 -14.35 16.64
C ALA A 91 5.55 -15.14 15.80
N VAL A 92 5.96 -14.62 14.63
CA VAL A 92 7.00 -15.24 13.79
C VAL A 92 8.36 -15.22 14.50
N ILE A 93 8.74 -14.08 15.10
CA ILE A 93 9.99 -13.96 15.87
C ILE A 93 10.05 -15.00 16.99
N GLN A 94 8.97 -15.13 17.77
CA GLN A 94 8.91 -16.08 18.87
C GLN A 94 8.89 -17.54 18.37
N ARG A 95 8.09 -17.85 17.36
CA ARG A 95 7.95 -19.21 16.81
C ARG A 95 9.26 -19.76 16.27
N HIS A 96 10.08 -18.90 15.67
CA HIS A 96 11.35 -19.29 15.05
C HIS A 96 12.58 -18.89 15.86
N ASN A 97 12.39 -18.36 17.08
CA ASN A 97 13.45 -17.84 17.94
C ASN A 97 14.44 -16.93 17.17
N LEU A 98 13.90 -15.98 16.41
CA LEU A 98 14.72 -15.07 15.60
C LEU A 98 15.45 -14.10 16.54
N LEU A 99 16.77 -14.14 16.51
CA LEU A 99 17.63 -13.28 17.33
C LEU A 99 18.27 -12.18 16.46
N GLY A 100 18.51 -11.02 17.07
CA GLY A 100 19.37 -9.98 16.53
C GLY A 100 20.84 -10.24 16.85
N ASP A 101 21.70 -9.36 16.35
CA ASP A 101 23.15 -9.44 16.56
C ASP A 101 23.56 -9.26 18.04
N ASP A 102 22.67 -8.71 18.87
CA ASP A 102 22.81 -8.56 20.32
C ASP A 102 22.40 -9.81 21.12
N GLY A 103 21.99 -10.89 20.44
CA GLY A 103 21.46 -12.10 21.05
C GLY A 103 20.06 -11.94 21.65
N LEU A 104 19.42 -10.78 21.49
CA LEU A 104 18.04 -10.52 21.93
C LEU A 104 17.04 -10.85 20.82
N PRO A 105 15.75 -11.03 21.12
CA PRO A 105 14.73 -11.23 20.09
C PRO A 105 14.75 -10.13 19.01
N LEU A 106 14.72 -10.55 17.75
CA LEU A 106 14.89 -9.68 16.61
C LEU A 106 13.85 -8.55 16.60
N ARG A 107 14.32 -7.30 16.64
CA ARG A 107 13.44 -6.12 16.67
C ARG A 107 13.04 -5.69 15.27
N LEU A 108 12.05 -6.37 14.67
CA LEU A 108 11.50 -6.00 13.36
C LEU A 108 10.46 -4.88 13.46
N ASN A 109 10.55 -3.91 12.54
CA ASN A 109 9.49 -2.97 12.23
C ASN A 109 9.53 -2.63 10.71
N LEU A 110 8.45 -2.03 10.19
CA LEU A 110 8.32 -1.72 8.76
C LEU A 110 9.46 -0.83 8.25
N SER A 111 9.93 0.13 9.04
CA SER A 111 11.04 1.01 8.65
C SER A 111 12.35 0.22 8.45
N ARG A 112 12.63 -0.76 9.32
CA ARG A 112 13.80 -1.64 9.20
C ARG A 112 13.68 -2.58 8.00
N LEU A 113 12.48 -3.12 7.74
CA LEU A 113 12.23 -3.91 6.52
C LEU A 113 12.46 -3.08 5.26
N ARG A 114 11.93 -1.85 5.23
CA ARG A 114 12.13 -0.93 4.10
C ARG A 114 13.61 -0.58 3.91
N LYS A 115 14.34 -0.34 4.99
CA LYS A 115 15.79 -0.09 4.93
C LYS A 115 16.55 -1.32 4.42
N SER A 116 16.26 -2.52 4.93
CA SER A 116 16.91 -3.76 4.49
C SER A 116 16.69 -4.01 2.99
N ARG A 117 15.48 -3.75 2.48
CA ARG A 117 15.17 -3.81 1.05
C ARG A 117 15.99 -2.78 0.26
N PHE A 118 16.06 -1.54 0.73
CA PHE A 118 16.87 -0.49 0.11
C PHE A 118 18.36 -0.88 0.06
N ASP A 119 18.93 -1.33 1.17
CA ASP A 119 20.33 -1.74 1.25
C ASP A 119 20.62 -2.90 0.28
N ARG A 120 19.67 -3.83 0.11
CA ARG A 120 19.77 -4.91 -0.90
C ARG A 120 19.73 -4.36 -2.32
N ALA A 121 18.76 -3.51 -2.64
CA ALA A 121 18.62 -2.89 -3.96
C ALA A 121 19.86 -2.07 -4.33
N LEU A 122 20.43 -1.32 -3.38
CA LEU A 122 21.65 -0.54 -3.58
C LEU A 122 22.86 -1.40 -3.91
N ARG A 123 23.02 -2.55 -3.23
CA ARG A 123 24.08 -3.52 -3.56
C ARG A 123 23.86 -4.15 -4.92
N THR A 124 22.62 -4.46 -5.29
CA THR A 124 22.30 -5.01 -6.61
C THR A 124 22.52 -4.00 -7.74
N ALA A 125 22.37 -2.70 -7.45
CA ALA A 125 22.60 -1.61 -8.38
C ALA A 125 24.06 -1.10 -8.40
N ASP A 126 25.01 -1.80 -7.77
CA ASP A 126 26.41 -1.37 -7.62
C ASP A 126 26.56 0.08 -7.10
N GLY A 127 25.64 0.51 -6.24
CA GLY A 127 25.62 1.86 -5.67
C GLY A 127 24.88 2.92 -6.50
N ASP A 128 24.29 2.59 -7.66
CA ASP A 128 23.53 3.53 -8.47
C ASP A 128 22.18 3.88 -7.82
N ILE A 129 22.02 5.15 -7.43
CA ILE A 129 20.84 5.66 -6.72
C ILE A 129 19.61 5.69 -7.64
N ALA A 130 19.78 5.99 -8.94
CA ALA A 130 18.66 6.06 -9.87
C ALA A 130 18.09 4.66 -10.15
N ILE A 131 18.96 3.67 -10.34
CA ILE A 131 18.55 2.27 -10.49
C ILE A 131 17.92 1.77 -9.18
N THR A 132 18.50 2.11 -8.02
CA THR A 132 17.96 1.74 -6.71
C THR A 132 16.57 2.34 -6.46
N ALA A 133 16.35 3.60 -6.85
CA ALA A 133 15.05 4.25 -6.71
C ALA A 133 13.98 3.51 -7.52
N ASN A 134 14.30 3.15 -8.77
CA ASN A 134 13.40 2.38 -9.62
C ASN A 134 13.07 1.00 -9.00
N LEU A 135 14.06 0.26 -8.48
CA LEU A 135 13.85 -1.03 -7.78
C LEU A 135 13.03 -0.90 -6.48
N MET A 136 13.08 0.27 -5.85
CA MET A 136 12.31 0.59 -4.65
C MET A 136 10.88 1.06 -4.94
N GLY A 137 10.49 1.15 -6.21
CA GLY A 137 9.19 1.70 -6.62
C GLY A 137 9.06 3.20 -6.34
N ASN A 138 10.18 3.92 -6.18
CA ASN A 138 10.21 5.37 -6.03
C ASN A 138 10.63 5.99 -7.37
N THR A 139 9.96 7.06 -7.82
CA THR A 139 10.47 7.84 -8.95
C THR A 139 11.74 8.63 -8.55
N PRO A 140 12.73 8.82 -9.45
CA PRO A 140 13.96 9.59 -9.19
C PRO A 140 13.74 11.05 -8.72
N ARG A 141 12.51 11.56 -8.80
CA ARG A 141 12.13 12.93 -8.42
C ARG A 141 12.30 13.27 -6.93
N VAL A 142 12.72 12.31 -6.09
CA VAL A 142 12.98 12.48 -4.65
C VAL A 142 14.47 12.29 -4.29
N ALA A 143 15.34 12.09 -5.29
CA ALA A 143 16.79 11.86 -5.08
C ALA A 143 17.67 13.10 -5.34
N HIS A 144 17.09 14.31 -5.30
CA HIS A 144 17.83 15.57 -5.37
C HIS A 144 17.93 16.25 -4.01
#